data_AF-A0A6G3ZD95-F1
#
_entry.id   AF-A0A6G3ZD95-F1
#
_cell.length_a   1.000
_cell.length_b   1.000
_cell.length_c   1.000
_cell.angle_alpha   90.00
_cell.angle_beta   90.00
_cell.angle_gamma   90.00
#
_symmetry.space_group_name_H-M   'P 1'
#
loop_
_entity.id
_entity.type
_entity.pdbx_description
1 polymer ?
#
loop_
_entity_poly.entity_id
_entity_poly.type
_entity_poly.pdbx_seq_one_letter_code
_entity_poly.pdbx_strand_id
1 'polypeptide(L)'
;MKKYIYTLLIIITAISCSDFLEEESKGLLVSEAFYQNAEELDLAVTAIYNYIVDAAFNDQVTAATLGGQDITSLFNDFQEFDVFNATGDNAQTSRYWAETYRTIVASNDLILNYTKAEATELEKNQAAGQAYFARAYHARACRALRHRDRQRSRPHGGSVATPFPAVRRLRQLHG
;
A
#
# COMPACT_ATOMS: atom_id res chain seq x y z
N MET A 1 -3.47 -49.41 45.81
CA MET A 1 -4.06 -49.50 44.44
C MET A 1 -4.82 -48.22 44.04
N LYS A 2 -5.73 -47.68 44.87
CA LYS A 2 -6.48 -46.43 44.57
C LYS A 2 -5.60 -45.18 44.36
N LYS A 3 -4.46 -45.05 45.06
CA LYS A 3 -3.52 -43.91 44.92
C LYS A 3 -2.89 -43.79 43.53
N TYR A 4 -2.63 -44.91 42.87
CA TYR A 4 -2.03 -44.94 41.53
C TYR A 4 -3.04 -44.53 40.44
N ILE A 5 -4.34 -44.76 40.67
CA ILE A 5 -5.43 -44.35 39.76
C ILE A 5 -5.53 -42.82 39.70
N TYR A 6 -5.45 -42.13 40.84
CA TYR A 6 -5.47 -40.67 40.86
C TYR A 6 -4.24 -40.05 40.19
N THR A 7 -3.08 -40.71 40.30
CA THR A 7 -1.84 -40.23 39.67
C THR A 7 -1.89 -40.42 38.15
N LEU A 8 -2.45 -41.55 37.68
CA LEU A 8 -2.64 -41.83 36.25
C LEU A 8 -3.65 -40.86 35.60
N LEU A 9 -4.73 -40.51 36.30
CA LEU A 9 -5.75 -39.59 35.80
C LEU A 9 -5.19 -38.17 35.55
N ILE A 10 -4.32 -37.69 36.44
CA ILE A 10 -3.68 -36.36 36.33
C ILE A 10 -2.72 -36.30 35.13
N ILE A 11 -2.01 -37.40 34.85
CA ILE A 11 -1.08 -37.48 33.72
C ILE A 11 -1.84 -37.46 32.40
N ILE A 12 -2.99 -38.15 32.31
CA ILE A 12 -3.81 -38.19 31.09
C ILE A 12 -4.40 -36.80 30.78
N THR A 13 -4.79 -36.03 31.79
CA THR A 13 -5.29 -34.66 31.58
C THR A 13 -4.20 -33.67 31.16
N ALA A 14 -2.92 -33.93 31.49
CA ALA A 14 -1.80 -33.06 31.13
C ALA A 14 -1.34 -33.23 29.68
N ILE A 15 -1.65 -34.37 29.03
CA ILE A 15 -1.23 -34.65 27.64
C ILE A 15 -2.28 -34.18 26.62
N SER A 16 -3.52 -33.92 27.05
CA SER A 16 -4.66 -33.65 26.15
C SER A 16 -4.80 -32.18 25.69
N CYS A 17 -3.84 -31.30 25.95
CA CYS A 17 -4.00 -29.84 25.75
C CYS A 17 -2.94 -29.20 24.85
N SER A 18 -2.27 -29.97 23.97
CA SER A 18 -1.28 -29.39 23.04
C SER A 18 -1.87 -28.96 21.70
N ASP A 19 -3.01 -29.51 21.28
CA ASP A 19 -3.52 -29.40 19.90
C ASP A 19 -4.85 -28.62 19.79
N PHE A 20 -5.35 -28.06 20.89
CA PHE A 20 -6.60 -27.28 20.93
C PHE A 20 -6.40 -25.80 20.55
N LEU A 21 -5.15 -25.33 20.49
CA LEU A 21 -4.81 -23.92 20.36
C LEU A 21 -4.08 -23.55 19.06
N GLU A 22 -3.93 -24.49 18.12
CA GLU A 22 -3.44 -24.19 16.77
C GLU A 22 -4.63 -23.94 15.84
N GLU A 23 -5.12 -22.70 15.85
CA GLU A 23 -6.12 -22.25 14.89
C GLU A 23 -5.43 -21.87 13.58
N GLU A 24 -5.57 -22.71 12.55
CA GLU A 24 -5.20 -22.32 11.19
C GLU A 24 -6.10 -21.16 10.77
N SER A 25 -5.50 -19.97 10.65
CA SER A 25 -6.15 -18.80 10.07
C SER A 25 -6.58 -19.12 8.63
N LYS A 26 -7.86 -19.45 8.43
CA LYS A 26 -8.45 -19.67 7.10
C LYS A 26 -8.74 -18.37 6.34
N GLY A 27 -8.56 -17.21 6.99
CA GLY A 27 -8.96 -15.90 6.47
C GLY A 27 -7.84 -14.88 6.29
N LEU A 28 -6.72 -14.99 7.02
CA LEU A 28 -5.56 -14.12 6.79
C LEU A 28 -4.58 -14.84 5.88
N LEU A 29 -4.38 -14.27 4.69
CA LEU A 29 -3.27 -14.62 3.80
C LEU A 29 -1.98 -14.16 4.49
N VAL A 30 -1.27 -15.07 5.14
CA VAL A 30 0.06 -14.78 5.68
C VAL A 30 0.97 -14.51 4.49
N SER A 31 1.65 -13.36 4.47
CA SER A 31 2.49 -12.91 3.35
C SER A 31 3.54 -13.96 2.92
N GLU A 32 4.01 -14.79 3.85
CA GLU A 32 4.96 -15.86 3.59
C GLU A 32 4.38 -17.01 2.76
N ALA A 33 3.06 -17.23 2.80
CA ALA A 33 2.36 -18.31 2.10
C ALA A 33 1.63 -17.85 0.83
N PHE A 34 1.67 -16.57 0.45
CA PHE A 34 0.82 -16.04 -0.62
C PHE A 34 1.38 -16.17 -2.04
N TYR A 35 2.68 -16.39 -2.25
CA TYR A 35 3.30 -16.37 -3.60
C TYR A 35 3.80 -17.76 -4.02
N GLN A 36 2.92 -18.76 -4.01
CA GLN A 36 3.21 -20.17 -4.20
C GLN A 36 2.87 -20.69 -5.60
N ASN A 37 1.91 -20.11 -6.31
CA ASN A 37 1.49 -20.62 -7.63
C ASN A 37 1.12 -19.50 -8.63
N ALA A 38 0.84 -19.88 -9.88
CA ALA A 38 0.50 -18.93 -10.94
C ALA A 38 -0.77 -18.11 -10.67
N GLU A 39 -1.80 -18.71 -10.06
CA GLU A 39 -3.06 -18.03 -9.73
C GLU A 39 -2.83 -16.92 -8.69
N GLU A 40 -1.99 -17.18 -7.71
CA GLU A 40 -1.62 -16.19 -6.71
C GLU A 40 -0.79 -15.03 -7.28
N LEU A 41 0.08 -15.30 -8.26
CA LEU A 41 0.77 -14.24 -9.00
C LEU A 41 -0.24 -13.35 -9.75
N ASP A 42 -1.24 -13.94 -10.38
CA ASP A 42 -2.31 -13.20 -11.07
C ASP A 42 -3.20 -12.40 -10.10
N LEU A 43 -3.53 -12.97 -8.94
CA LEU A 43 -4.24 -12.26 -7.86
C LEU A 43 -3.42 -11.06 -7.36
N ALA A 44 -2.11 -11.22 -7.19
CA ALA A 44 -1.22 -10.14 -6.80
C ALA A 44 -1.19 -9.01 -7.84
N VAL A 45 -1.11 -9.36 -9.13
CA VAL A 45 -1.18 -8.40 -10.24
C VAL A 45 -2.54 -7.70 -10.26
N THR A 46 -3.63 -8.45 -10.07
CA THR A 46 -5.00 -7.90 -10.00
C THR A 46 -5.13 -6.89 -8.86
N ALA A 47 -4.59 -7.20 -7.68
CA ALA A 47 -4.55 -6.27 -6.56
C ALA A 47 -3.77 -4.98 -6.89
N ILE A 48 -2.62 -5.10 -7.56
CA ILE A 48 -1.85 -3.94 -8.05
C ILE A 48 -2.71 -3.07 -8.96
N TYR A 49 -3.40 -3.64 -9.94
CA TYR A 49 -4.27 -2.87 -10.84
C TYR A 49 -5.45 -2.22 -10.12
N ASN A 50 -6.04 -2.86 -9.11
CA ASN A 50 -7.08 -2.23 -8.30
C ASN A 50 -6.56 -0.95 -7.62
N TYR A 51 -5.34 -0.99 -7.04
CA TYR A 51 -4.74 0.22 -6.47
C TYR A 51 -4.43 1.29 -7.53
N ILE A 52 -4.05 0.89 -8.75
CA ILE A 52 -3.88 1.83 -9.86
C ILE A 52 -5.21 2.51 -10.19
N VAL A 53 -6.30 1.75 -10.25
CA VAL A 53 -7.65 2.28 -10.52
C VAL A 53 -8.05 3.28 -9.44
N ASP A 54 -7.84 2.95 -8.17
CA ASP A 54 -8.14 3.84 -7.05
C ASP A 54 -7.31 5.13 -7.09
N ALA A 55 -6.04 5.04 -7.51
CA ALA A 55 -5.14 6.18 -7.63
C ALA A 55 -5.42 7.06 -8.87
N ALA A 56 -5.84 6.47 -9.99
CA ALA A 56 -5.84 7.12 -11.31
C ALA A 56 -7.23 7.40 -11.90
N PHE A 57 -8.27 6.70 -11.46
CA PHE A 57 -9.60 6.78 -12.11
C PHE A 57 -10.74 7.10 -11.16
N ASN A 58 -10.43 7.36 -9.89
CA ASN A 58 -11.39 7.97 -8.98
C ASN A 58 -11.36 9.51 -9.12
N ASP A 59 -12.32 10.17 -8.48
CA ASP A 59 -12.45 11.63 -8.26
C ASP A 59 -11.14 12.37 -7.91
N GLN A 60 -10.13 11.67 -7.41
CA GLN A 60 -8.81 12.17 -7.02
C GLN A 60 -8.02 12.80 -8.17
N VAL A 61 -8.05 12.20 -9.36
CA VAL A 61 -7.27 12.73 -10.50
C VAL A 61 -7.80 14.10 -10.93
N THR A 62 -9.09 14.33 -10.77
CA THR A 62 -9.71 15.62 -11.03
C THR A 62 -9.14 16.72 -10.14
N ALA A 63 -8.75 16.41 -8.89
CA ALA A 63 -8.19 17.41 -7.98
C ALA A 63 -6.90 18.04 -8.54
N ALA A 64 -6.01 17.25 -9.13
CA ALA A 64 -4.79 17.77 -9.74
C ALA A 64 -5.06 18.57 -11.03
N THR A 65 -6.13 18.26 -11.76
CA THR A 65 -6.53 18.98 -12.99
C THR A 65 -7.23 20.30 -12.71
N LEU A 66 -7.79 20.50 -11.51
CA LEU A 66 -8.41 21.78 -11.11
C LEU A 66 -7.43 22.93 -10.96
N GLY A 67 -6.12 22.68 -10.93
CA GLY A 67 -5.12 23.74 -11.10
C GLY A 67 -5.03 24.29 -12.53
N GLY A 68 -5.83 23.76 -13.47
CA GLY A 68 -6.01 24.31 -14.81
C GLY A 68 -7.12 25.37 -14.83
N GLN A 69 -7.28 26.08 -15.96
CA GLN A 69 -8.32 27.12 -16.11
C GLN A 69 -9.63 26.59 -16.73
N ASP A 70 -9.71 25.30 -17.02
CA ASP A 70 -10.83 24.71 -17.77
C ASP A 70 -12.05 24.39 -16.88
N ILE A 71 -11.84 24.20 -15.56
CA ILE A 71 -12.85 23.75 -14.61
C ILE A 71 -12.64 24.46 -13.27
N THR A 72 -13.71 24.96 -12.67
CA THR A 72 -13.74 25.57 -11.32
C THR A 72 -14.50 24.66 -10.36
N SER A 73 -14.08 24.61 -9.10
CA SER A 73 -14.73 23.77 -8.07
C SER A 73 -15.54 24.57 -7.06
N LEU A 74 -16.67 24.00 -6.64
CA LEU A 74 -17.52 24.51 -5.55
C LEU A 74 -17.41 23.68 -4.26
N PHE A 75 -16.65 22.59 -4.27
CA PHE A 75 -16.49 21.67 -3.14
C PHE A 75 -15.17 21.95 -2.40
N ASN A 76 -15.22 22.10 -1.08
CA ASN A 76 -14.09 22.57 -0.25
C ASN A 76 -12.74 21.90 -0.55
N ASP A 77 -12.66 20.56 -0.53
CA ASP A 77 -11.38 19.85 -0.70
C ASP A 77 -10.77 20.00 -2.10
N PHE A 78 -11.62 20.26 -3.10
CA PHE A 78 -11.25 20.48 -4.48
C PHE A 78 -10.97 21.96 -4.77
N GLN A 79 -11.67 22.86 -4.07
CA GLN A 79 -11.50 24.32 -4.20
C GLN A 79 -10.07 24.73 -3.84
N GLU A 80 -9.44 24.08 -2.86
CA GLU A 80 -8.06 24.37 -2.51
C GLU A 80 -7.09 24.17 -3.69
N PHE A 81 -7.36 23.25 -4.61
CA PHE A 81 -6.54 23.08 -5.82
C PHE A 81 -6.80 24.17 -6.86
N ASP A 82 -8.07 24.58 -7.00
CA ASP A 82 -8.53 25.64 -7.90
C ASP A 82 -7.94 27.01 -7.54
N VAL A 83 -7.91 27.35 -6.25
CA VAL A 83 -7.28 28.59 -5.75
C VAL A 83 -5.78 28.44 -5.46
N PHE A 84 -5.17 27.32 -5.86
CA PHE A 84 -3.75 27.01 -5.65
C PHE A 84 -3.31 27.05 -4.17
N ASN A 85 -4.21 26.78 -3.22
CA ASN A 85 -3.95 26.78 -1.78
C ASN A 85 -3.94 25.37 -1.15
N ALA A 86 -3.94 24.30 -1.94
CA ALA A 86 -3.87 22.93 -1.43
C ALA A 86 -2.64 22.71 -0.53
N THR A 87 -2.89 22.15 0.66
CA THR A 87 -1.88 21.84 1.68
C THR A 87 -1.74 20.34 1.89
N GLY A 88 -0.82 19.93 2.77
CA GLY A 88 -0.58 18.52 3.07
C GLY A 88 -1.71 17.84 3.83
N ASP A 89 -2.53 18.65 4.49
CA ASP A 89 -3.68 18.17 5.26
C ASP A 89 -4.93 18.04 4.38
N ASN A 90 -4.84 18.40 3.09
CA ASN A 90 -5.90 18.19 2.12
C ASN A 90 -6.16 16.69 1.91
N ALA A 91 -7.43 16.29 1.98
CA ALA A 91 -7.85 14.89 1.88
C ALA A 91 -7.49 14.26 0.54
N GLN A 92 -7.67 14.99 -0.57
CA GLN A 92 -7.34 14.51 -1.92
C GLN A 92 -5.85 14.28 -2.09
N THR A 93 -5.01 15.19 -1.56
CA THR A 93 -3.55 15.04 -1.57
C THR A 93 -3.12 13.81 -0.76
N SER A 94 -3.68 13.67 0.45
CA SER A 94 -3.37 12.55 1.34
C SER A 94 -3.77 11.20 0.74
N ARG A 95 -4.97 11.13 0.15
CA ARG A 95 -5.49 9.92 -0.49
C ARG A 95 -4.65 9.53 -1.71
N TYR A 96 -4.36 10.48 -2.61
CA TYR A 96 -3.51 10.23 -3.78
C TYR A 96 -2.14 9.66 -3.38
N TRP A 97 -1.54 10.22 -2.33
CA TRP A 97 -0.26 9.75 -1.82
C TRP A 97 -0.38 8.34 -1.23
N ALA A 98 -1.42 8.07 -0.44
CA ALA A 98 -1.65 6.76 0.14
C ALA A 98 -1.80 5.67 -0.95
N GLU A 99 -2.64 5.90 -1.96
CA GLU A 99 -2.84 4.90 -3.02
C GLU A 99 -1.58 4.70 -3.86
N THR A 100 -0.86 5.78 -4.19
CA THR A 100 0.40 5.68 -4.93
C THR A 100 1.44 4.83 -4.19
N TYR A 101 1.55 5.00 -2.87
CA TYR A 101 2.48 4.18 -2.06
C TYR A 101 2.00 2.74 -1.91
N ARG A 102 0.68 2.49 -1.79
CA ARG A 102 0.13 1.13 -1.78
C ARG A 102 0.49 0.38 -3.05
N THR A 103 0.32 0.99 -4.23
CA THR A 103 0.72 0.38 -5.50
C THR A 103 2.21 0.05 -5.51
N ILE A 104 3.08 0.96 -5.03
CA ILE A 104 4.53 0.74 -4.96
C ILE A 104 4.88 -0.41 -4.02
N VAL A 105 4.26 -0.50 -2.85
CA VAL A 105 4.49 -1.57 -1.87
C VAL A 105 4.05 -2.91 -2.42
N ALA A 106 2.81 -3.02 -2.91
CA ALA A 106 2.30 -4.25 -3.50
C ALA A 106 3.15 -4.74 -4.69
N SER A 107 3.63 -3.79 -5.52
CA SER A 107 4.56 -4.11 -6.61
C SER A 107 5.89 -4.65 -6.10
N ASN A 108 6.45 -4.06 -5.03
CA ASN A 108 7.69 -4.54 -4.43
C ASN A 108 7.53 -5.94 -3.84
N ASP A 109 6.41 -6.21 -3.18
CA ASP A 109 6.14 -7.52 -2.57
C ASP A 109 6.07 -8.61 -3.65
N LEU A 110 5.41 -8.35 -4.79
CA LEU A 110 5.43 -9.26 -5.93
C LEU A 110 6.86 -9.45 -6.47
N ILE A 111 7.60 -8.36 -6.71
CA ILE A 111 8.96 -8.40 -7.27
C ILE A 111 9.92 -9.19 -6.37
N LEU A 112 9.74 -9.16 -5.05
CA LEU A 112 10.57 -9.90 -4.10
C LEU A 112 10.25 -11.40 -4.05
N ASN A 113 9.04 -11.80 -4.43
CA ASN A 113 8.53 -13.14 -4.18
C ASN A 113 8.15 -13.95 -5.43
N TYR A 114 8.01 -13.34 -6.61
CA TYR A 114 7.49 -14.03 -7.81
C TYR A 114 8.31 -15.26 -8.26
N THR A 115 9.60 -15.30 -7.92
CA THR A 115 10.48 -16.42 -8.27
C THR A 115 10.17 -17.69 -7.48
N LYS A 116 9.57 -17.55 -6.29
CA LYS A 116 9.22 -18.64 -5.37
C LYS A 116 8.03 -19.47 -5.86
N ALA A 117 7.14 -18.87 -6.67
CA ALA A 117 5.94 -19.55 -7.13
C ALA A 117 6.26 -20.75 -8.05
N GLU A 118 5.49 -21.81 -7.93
CA GLU A 118 5.42 -22.91 -8.88
C GLU A 118 4.57 -22.47 -10.09
N ALA A 119 5.23 -21.90 -11.09
CA ALA A 119 4.63 -21.39 -12.33
C ALA A 119 5.66 -21.45 -13.46
N THR A 120 5.20 -21.33 -14.71
CA THR A 120 6.09 -21.25 -15.87
C THR A 120 6.92 -19.96 -15.85
N GLU A 121 8.10 -19.98 -16.47
CA GLU A 121 8.93 -18.77 -16.61
C GLU A 121 8.19 -17.64 -17.34
N LEU A 122 7.30 -17.97 -18.27
CA LEU A 122 6.49 -16.98 -18.96
C LEU A 122 5.55 -16.26 -17.98
N GLU A 123 4.78 -16.99 -17.17
CA GLU A 123 3.86 -16.43 -16.19
C GLU A 123 4.59 -15.58 -15.14
N LYS A 124 5.70 -16.08 -14.62
CA LYS A 124 6.57 -15.35 -13.68
C LYS A 124 7.04 -14.01 -14.25
N ASN A 125 7.55 -14.02 -15.48
CA ASN A 125 8.06 -12.83 -16.13
C ASN A 125 6.95 -11.85 -16.51
N GLN A 126 5.77 -12.34 -16.88
CA GLN A 126 4.59 -11.50 -17.12
C GLN A 126 4.13 -10.80 -15.84
N ALA A 127 4.03 -11.51 -14.72
CA ALA A 127 3.66 -10.92 -13.43
C ALA A 127 4.69 -9.89 -12.96
N ALA A 128 5.98 -10.24 -12.99
CA ALA A 128 7.06 -9.35 -12.61
C ALA A 128 7.12 -8.10 -13.51
N GLY A 129 6.97 -8.26 -14.82
CA GLY A 129 6.98 -7.15 -15.78
C GLY A 129 5.89 -6.11 -15.50
N GLN A 130 4.67 -6.58 -15.19
CA GLN A 130 3.55 -5.72 -14.82
C GLN A 130 3.81 -4.97 -13.51
N ALA A 131 4.32 -5.67 -12.48
CA ALA A 131 4.69 -5.03 -11.22
C ALA A 131 5.82 -4.00 -11.38
N TYR A 132 6.84 -4.29 -12.20
CA TYR A 132 7.91 -3.33 -12.50
C TYR A 132 7.36 -2.06 -13.18
N PHE A 133 6.47 -2.23 -14.14
CA PHE A 133 5.82 -1.10 -14.82
C PHE A 133 5.01 -0.24 -13.84
N ALA A 134 4.13 -0.87 -13.05
CA ALA A 134 3.30 -0.18 -12.06
C ALA A 134 4.16 0.60 -11.05
N ARG A 135 5.19 -0.06 -10.49
CA ARG A 135 6.14 0.59 -9.58
C ARG A 135 6.81 1.81 -10.21
N ALA A 136 7.32 1.68 -11.44
CA ALA A 136 8.03 2.75 -12.12
C ALA A 136 7.12 3.94 -12.41
N TYR A 137 5.90 3.69 -12.88
CA TYR A 137 4.89 4.71 -13.18
C TYR A 137 4.56 5.53 -11.92
N HIS A 138 4.22 4.87 -10.83
CA HIS A 138 3.86 5.53 -9.57
C HIS A 138 5.05 6.19 -8.86
N ALA A 139 6.23 5.58 -8.88
CA ALA A 139 7.43 6.19 -8.30
C ALA A 139 7.83 7.48 -9.03
N ARG A 140 7.63 7.55 -10.36
CA ARG A 140 7.85 8.78 -11.13
C ARG A 140 6.90 9.89 -10.71
N ALA A 141 5.61 9.58 -10.51
CA ALA A 141 4.62 10.54 -10.05
C ALA A 141 5.01 11.14 -8.67
N CYS A 142 5.39 10.31 -7.71
CA CYS A 142 5.89 10.78 -6.40
C CYS A 142 7.10 11.71 -6.53
N ARG A 143 8.04 11.40 -7.42
CA ARG A 143 9.23 12.23 -7.63
C ARG A 143 8.87 13.59 -8.22
N ALA A 144 7.95 13.64 -9.17
CA ALA A 144 7.50 14.89 -9.79
C ALA A 144 6.87 15.84 -8.76
N LEU A 145 6.01 15.33 -7.87
CA LEU A 145 5.39 16.12 -6.81
C LEU A 145 6.42 16.67 -5.81
N ARG A 146 7.38 15.85 -5.38
CA ARG A 146 8.48 16.31 -4.50
C ARG A 146 9.33 17.43 -5.11
N HIS A 147 9.56 17.39 -6.42
CA HIS A 147 10.29 18.47 -7.11
C HIS A 147 9.49 19.78 -7.10
N ARG A 148 8.17 19.72 -7.26
CA ARG A 148 7.29 20.89 -7.21
C ARG A 148 7.30 21.54 -5.83
N ASP A 149 7.21 20.76 -4.76
CA ASP A 149 7.28 21.25 -3.37
C ASP A 149 8.62 21.94 -3.08
N ARG A 150 9.72 21.38 -3.61
CA ARG A 150 11.05 21.96 -3.47
C ARG A 150 11.18 23.32 -4.17
N GLN A 151 10.47 23.54 -5.28
CA GLN A 151 10.46 24.85 -5.94
C GLN A 151 9.62 25.86 -5.15
N ARG A 152 8.49 25.42 -4.58
CA ARG A 152 7.60 26.28 -3.78
C ARG A 152 8.20 26.73 -2.44
N SER A 153 9.08 25.90 -1.87
CA SER A 153 9.81 26.19 -0.63
C SER A 153 11.09 27.02 -0.83
N ARG A 154 11.45 27.35 -2.08
CA ARG A 154 12.52 28.32 -2.32
C ARG A 154 12.01 29.72 -2.00
N PRO A 155 12.71 30.52 -1.19
CA PRO A 155 12.26 31.85 -0.84
C PRO A 155 12.32 32.75 -2.08
N HIS A 156 11.17 32.96 -2.71
CA HIS A 156 10.94 34.17 -3.49
C HIS A 156 10.53 35.26 -2.51
N GLY A 157 11.51 36.03 -2.04
CA GLY A 157 11.31 37.27 -1.28
C GLY A 157 10.15 37.26 -0.28
N GLY A 158 10.37 36.71 0.91
CA GLY A 158 9.56 37.03 2.09
C GLY A 158 8.29 36.20 2.32
N SER A 159 8.37 34.86 2.33
CA SER A 159 7.57 34.04 3.25
C SER A 159 8.09 32.60 3.22
N VAL A 160 8.45 32.05 4.38
CA VAL A 160 8.91 30.66 4.51
C VAL A 160 7.68 29.77 4.57
N ALA A 161 7.29 29.16 3.45
CA ALA A 161 6.34 28.07 3.47
C ALA A 161 7.03 26.82 4.05
N THR A 162 6.62 26.39 5.25
CA THR A 162 7.16 25.19 5.90
C THR A 162 6.91 23.94 5.05
N PRO A 163 7.86 23.00 5.00
CA PRO A 163 7.70 21.77 4.22
C PRO A 163 6.55 20.91 4.78
N PHE A 164 5.82 20.25 3.87
CA PHE A 164 4.66 19.39 4.14
C PHE A 164 4.93 18.38 5.29
N PRO A 165 4.15 18.42 6.39
CA PRO A 165 4.29 17.48 7.51
C PRO A 165 4.09 16.00 7.15
N ALA A 166 3.37 15.72 6.07
CA ALA A 166 3.00 14.36 5.63
C ALA A 166 4.20 13.46 5.30
N VAL A 167 5.31 14.03 4.79
CA VAL A 167 6.51 13.24 4.43
C VAL A 167 7.23 12.69 5.67
N ARG A 168 7.06 13.33 6.83
CA ARG A 168 7.71 12.90 8.08
C ARG A 168 6.92 11.82 8.83
N ARG A 169 5.58 11.87 8.77
CA ARG A 169 4.69 10.88 9.43
C ARG A 169 4.72 9.51 8.76
N LEU A 170 4.78 9.43 7.43
CA LEU A 170 4.78 8.14 6.73
C LEU A 170 6.09 7.34 6.89
N ARG A 171 7.20 8.02 7.23
CA ARG A 171 8.48 7.39 7.55
C ARG A 171 8.49 6.76 8.94
N GLN A 172 7.61 7.18 9.85
CA GLN A 172 7.51 6.65 11.21
C GLN A 172 6.53 5.47 11.32
N LEU A 173 5.65 5.29 10.35
CA LEU A 173 4.68 4.18 10.33
C LEU A 173 5.24 2.89 9.71
N HIS A 174 6.44 2.93 9.11
CA HIS A 174 7.04 1.79 8.40
C HIS A 174 8.55 1.65 8.67
N GLY A 175 8.98 2.04 9.88
CA GLY A 175 10.35 1.86 10.39
C GLY A 175 10.37 0.88 11.53
#